data_AF-A0A7X4JN34-F1
#
_entry.id   AF-A0A7X4JN34-F1
#
_cell.length_a   1.000
_cell.length_b   1.000
_cell.length_c   1.000
_cell.angle_alpha   90.00
_cell.angle_beta   90.00
_cell.angle_gamma   90.00
#
_symmetry.space_group_name_H-M   'P 1'
#
loop_
_entity.id
_entity.type
_entity.pdbx_description
1 polymer ?
#
loop_
_entity_poly.entity_id
_entity_poly.type
_entity_poly.pdbx_seq_one_letter_code
_entity_poly.pdbx_strand_id
1 'polypeptide(L)'
;MRIKMFKDVPTQNRIIKINHFSLLITMVLLASAVLANESQDTSQRNPKMVDNPEPVTNDNAHLVPKTTFEGPVLEFDFLSLHIGVAEYEEGPTGCTVFYFPNEAKSVVDIRGGMPGTIQGIAAADGGVSAICFAGGSLYGLEAATGVSAEIFAQSRYSGIYDVRGAIIYDFFRDNWIYPDKALGRAALRTAKPGIFPLGARGAGRSATCGKWLLKPFQSESAGQGGAFHQTGPTKVAVFSVVNSLGAIMNRQGEVVRGHYNPQTGKRHTLKDVVNLPPSDDSKANPSVGNTTLTLVVTNQKLNIDELRQLAKHVHSSMTRAIYPFHTSADGDVLYAVTTDEVDNPDINHFVLSHIASELAWDAVLNCFEKDKPESP
;
A
#
# COMPACT_ATOMS: atom_id res chain seq x y z
N MET A 1 -5.13 60.37 -47.81
CA MET A 1 -6.29 59.49 -47.50
C MET A 1 -6.38 59.41 -45.97
N ARG A 2 -7.44 60.01 -45.39
CA ARG A 2 -7.72 60.08 -43.94
C ARG A 2 -8.27 58.75 -43.44
N ILE A 3 -7.84 58.27 -42.26
CA ILE A 3 -8.70 57.70 -41.18
C ILE A 3 -7.90 57.88 -39.85
N LYS A 4 -8.10 58.98 -39.11
CA LYS A 4 -8.98 59.19 -37.93
C LYS A 4 -8.67 58.35 -36.67
N MET A 5 -8.15 59.07 -35.68
CA MET A 5 -8.11 58.74 -34.25
C MET A 5 -9.51 58.42 -33.68
N PHE A 6 -9.57 57.51 -32.72
CA PHE A 6 -10.52 57.57 -31.60
C PHE A 6 -9.75 57.43 -30.27
N LYS A 7 -10.07 58.36 -29.39
CA LYS A 7 -9.65 58.48 -27.99
C LYS A 7 -10.59 57.67 -27.08
N ASP A 8 -10.11 57.46 -25.85
CA ASP A 8 -10.84 57.27 -24.59
C ASP A 8 -11.45 55.89 -24.30
N VAL A 9 -10.76 55.13 -23.44
CA VAL A 9 -11.39 54.20 -22.48
C VAL A 9 -10.68 54.36 -21.12
N PRO A 10 -11.41 54.63 -20.02
CA PRO A 10 -10.83 54.90 -18.71
C PRO A 10 -10.41 53.62 -17.98
N THR A 11 -9.25 53.68 -17.33
CA THR A 11 -8.79 52.73 -16.31
C THR A 11 -9.69 52.77 -15.08
N GLN A 12 -10.48 51.72 -14.85
CA GLN A 12 -11.09 51.45 -13.53
C GLN A 12 -10.31 50.35 -12.81
N ASN A 13 -9.55 50.76 -11.80
CA ASN A 13 -9.14 49.90 -10.69
C ASN A 13 -10.38 49.37 -9.98
N ARG A 14 -10.63 48.05 -10.06
CA ARG A 14 -11.47 47.33 -9.09
C ARG A 14 -10.66 46.18 -8.49
N ILE A 15 -10.05 46.49 -7.35
CA ILE A 15 -9.57 45.49 -6.40
C ILE A 15 -10.81 44.77 -5.86
N ILE A 16 -11.03 43.52 -6.29
CA ILE A 16 -12.02 42.64 -5.67
C ILE A 16 -11.37 42.06 -4.41
N LYS A 17 -11.61 42.71 -3.26
CA LYS A 17 -11.41 42.06 -1.95
C LYS A 17 -12.52 41.01 -1.79
N ILE A 18 -12.18 39.75 -2.03
CA ILE A 18 -13.05 38.62 -1.68
C ILE A 18 -12.92 38.41 -0.17
N ASN A 19 -13.95 38.81 0.58
CA ASN A 19 -14.06 38.52 2.02
C ASN A 19 -14.27 37.01 2.22
N HIS A 20 -13.22 36.29 2.62
CA HIS A 20 -13.27 34.86 3.00
C HIS A 20 -14.25 34.54 4.15
N PHE A 21 -14.74 35.56 4.87
CA PHE A 21 -15.71 35.38 5.96
C PHE A 21 -17.15 35.10 5.48
N SER A 22 -17.53 35.51 4.26
CA SER A 22 -18.93 35.37 3.81
C SER A 22 -19.26 33.98 3.24
N LEU A 23 -18.26 33.25 2.72
CA LEU A 23 -18.47 31.89 2.18
C LEU A 23 -18.60 30.84 3.30
N LEU A 24 -17.92 31.06 4.42
CA LEU A 24 -17.95 30.16 5.58
C LEU A 24 -19.32 30.17 6.29
N ILE A 25 -19.99 31.33 6.33
CA ILE A 25 -21.31 31.50 6.97
C ILE A 25 -22.41 30.82 6.14
N THR A 26 -22.31 30.79 4.81
CA THR A 26 -23.31 30.13 3.96
C THR A 26 -23.22 28.60 4.05
N MET A 27 -22.04 28.00 4.23
CA MET A 27 -21.91 26.54 4.42
C MET A 27 -22.40 26.08 5.81
N VAL A 28 -22.23 26.89 6.86
CA VAL A 28 -22.70 26.55 8.22
C VAL A 28 -24.22 26.63 8.35
N LEU A 29 -24.88 27.52 7.59
CA LEU A 29 -26.35 27.62 7.56
C LEU A 29 -27.02 26.48 6.78
N LEU A 30 -26.38 25.96 5.73
CA LEU A 30 -26.87 24.77 5.00
C LEU A 30 -26.73 23.48 5.81
N ALA A 31 -25.66 23.33 6.60
CA ALA A 31 -25.50 22.17 7.49
C ALA A 31 -26.54 22.15 8.62
N SER A 32 -26.89 23.32 9.17
CA SER A 32 -27.90 23.45 10.23
C SER A 32 -29.34 23.21 9.72
N ALA A 33 -29.63 23.52 8.45
CA ALA A 33 -30.94 23.28 7.84
C ALA A 33 -31.17 21.79 7.48
N VAL A 34 -30.11 21.05 7.15
CA VAL A 34 -30.18 19.59 6.92
C VAL A 34 -30.38 18.85 8.24
N LEU A 35 -29.73 19.28 9.32
CA LEU A 35 -29.88 18.67 10.66
C LEU A 35 -31.22 18.95 11.35
N ALA A 36 -31.94 20.01 10.95
CA ALA A 36 -33.26 20.33 11.51
C ALA A 36 -34.40 19.48 10.91
N ASN A 37 -34.23 18.95 9.69
CA ASN A 37 -35.29 18.27 8.95
C ASN A 37 -35.37 16.75 9.20
N GLU A 38 -34.41 16.16 9.92
CA GLU A 38 -34.43 14.73 10.33
C GLU A 38 -35.07 14.50 11.70
N SER A 39 -35.64 15.53 12.34
CA SER A 39 -36.17 15.44 13.71
C SER A 39 -37.67 15.08 13.81
N GLN A 40 -38.32 14.66 12.72
CA GLN A 40 -39.73 14.24 12.76
C GLN A 40 -40.00 12.98 11.91
N ASP A 41 -39.56 11.81 12.39
CA ASP A 41 -40.37 10.58 12.35
C ASP A 41 -39.71 9.50 13.23
N THR A 42 -40.06 9.48 14.52
CA THR A 42 -39.66 8.41 15.44
C THR A 42 -40.90 7.63 15.87
N SER A 43 -41.63 7.04 14.92
CA SER A 43 -42.78 6.20 15.28
C SER A 43 -43.03 4.97 14.42
N GLN A 44 -42.00 4.35 13.82
CA GLN A 44 -42.08 2.95 13.36
C GLN A 44 -40.73 2.22 13.57
N ARG A 45 -40.38 1.95 14.83
CA ARG A 45 -39.29 1.00 15.14
C ARG A 45 -39.80 -0.43 14.93
N ASN A 46 -39.30 -1.04 13.87
CA ASN A 46 -39.43 -2.45 13.55
C ASN A 46 -38.87 -3.29 14.72
N PRO A 47 -39.65 -4.16 15.40
CA PRO A 47 -39.20 -4.88 16.58
C PRO A 47 -38.45 -6.15 16.16
N LYS A 48 -37.29 -5.99 15.52
CA LYS A 48 -36.27 -7.02 15.33
C LYS A 48 -34.88 -6.37 15.19
N MET A 49 -34.45 -5.63 16.22
CA MET A 49 -33.01 -5.46 16.44
C MET A 49 -32.54 -6.74 17.13
N VAL A 50 -32.05 -7.65 16.31
CA VAL A 50 -31.32 -8.85 16.75
C VAL A 50 -30.10 -8.37 17.53
N ASP A 51 -29.84 -8.98 18.69
CA ASP A 51 -28.60 -8.82 19.47
C ASP A 51 -27.40 -9.05 18.54
N ASN A 52 -26.86 -7.98 17.96
CA ASN A 52 -25.58 -8.07 17.27
C ASN A 52 -24.52 -7.80 18.35
N PRO A 53 -23.66 -8.79 18.69
CA PRO A 53 -22.60 -8.54 19.65
C PRO A 53 -21.75 -7.35 19.19
N GLU A 54 -21.25 -6.55 20.14
CA GLU A 54 -20.35 -5.44 19.81
C GLU A 54 -19.19 -5.95 18.93
N PRO A 55 -18.80 -5.22 17.88
CA PRO A 55 -17.71 -5.65 17.00
C PRO A 55 -16.40 -5.73 17.79
N VAL A 56 -15.58 -6.74 17.51
CA VAL A 56 -14.23 -6.85 18.09
C VAL A 56 -13.32 -5.79 17.45
N THR A 57 -12.70 -4.93 18.25
CA THR A 57 -11.85 -3.81 17.83
C THR A 57 -10.61 -3.71 18.74
N ASN A 58 -9.70 -2.77 18.43
CA ASN A 58 -8.57 -2.46 19.32
C ASN A 58 -9.01 -1.97 20.72
N ASP A 59 -10.23 -1.43 20.87
CA ASP A 59 -10.70 -0.84 22.13
C ASP A 59 -11.23 -1.88 23.12
N ASN A 60 -11.72 -3.02 22.62
CA ASN A 60 -12.35 -4.07 23.44
C ASN A 60 -11.64 -5.43 23.40
N ALA A 61 -10.62 -5.59 22.55
CA ALA A 61 -9.77 -6.78 22.51
C ALA A 61 -8.48 -6.60 23.34
N HIS A 62 -7.99 -7.69 23.94
CA HIS A 62 -6.66 -7.73 24.52
C HIS A 62 -5.63 -8.08 23.44
N LEU A 63 -5.00 -7.06 22.85
CA LEU A 63 -4.07 -7.22 21.73
C LEU A 63 -2.64 -7.50 22.21
N VAL A 64 -2.05 -8.59 21.72
CA VAL A 64 -0.66 -8.97 22.06
C VAL A 64 0.22 -8.98 20.80
N PRO A 65 1.19 -8.06 20.67
CA PRO A 65 2.11 -8.06 19.54
C PRO A 65 2.93 -9.35 19.45
N LYS A 66 2.74 -10.13 18.39
CA LYS A 66 3.65 -11.21 18.01
C LYS A 66 4.71 -10.71 17.05
N THR A 67 5.96 -11.13 17.26
CA THR A 67 7.11 -10.65 16.46
C THR A 67 8.06 -11.78 16.02
N THR A 68 7.73 -13.02 16.36
CA THR A 68 8.48 -14.22 16.01
C THR A 68 7.57 -15.17 15.25
N PHE A 69 8.04 -15.65 14.11
CA PHE A 69 7.25 -16.43 13.19
C PHE A 69 8.07 -17.58 12.63
N GLU A 70 7.43 -18.73 12.46
CA GLU A 70 7.96 -19.85 11.68
C GLU A 70 7.50 -19.72 10.22
N GLY A 71 8.15 -20.44 9.31
CA GLY A 71 7.79 -20.51 7.90
C GLY A 71 8.87 -20.02 6.95
N PRO A 72 8.53 -19.83 5.66
CA PRO A 72 9.50 -19.43 4.66
C PRO A 72 10.03 -18.02 4.92
N VAL A 73 11.34 -17.86 4.72
CA VAL A 73 12.03 -16.58 4.84
C VAL A 73 12.92 -16.36 3.62
N LEU A 74 13.10 -15.11 3.21
CA LEU A 74 14.18 -14.69 2.35
C LEU A 74 15.37 -14.29 3.24
N GLU A 75 16.50 -14.95 3.06
CA GLU A 75 17.78 -14.55 3.64
C GLU A 75 18.61 -13.80 2.57
N PHE A 76 19.25 -12.70 2.96
CA PHE A 76 20.00 -11.86 2.03
C PHE A 76 21.08 -11.03 2.76
N ASP A 77 22.08 -10.55 2.02
CA ASP A 77 23.14 -9.70 2.57
C ASP A 77 22.91 -8.22 2.20
N PHE A 78 22.24 -7.47 3.07
CA PHE A 78 22.10 -6.02 2.95
C PHE A 78 22.07 -5.37 4.35
N LEU A 79 23.25 -5.09 4.91
CA LEU A 79 23.40 -4.66 6.30
C LEU A 79 22.71 -3.33 6.65
N SER A 80 22.61 -2.40 5.71
CA SER A 80 22.02 -1.08 5.94
C SER A 80 20.49 -1.07 5.90
N LEU A 81 19.87 -2.21 5.59
CA LEU A 81 18.42 -2.40 5.59
C LEU A 81 18.03 -3.34 6.73
N HIS A 82 17.37 -2.81 7.75
CA HIS A 82 16.83 -3.58 8.86
C HIS A 82 15.33 -3.80 8.65
N ILE A 83 14.86 -5.03 8.85
CA ILE A 83 13.45 -5.36 8.65
C ILE A 83 12.87 -5.92 9.93
N GLY A 84 11.74 -5.34 10.36
CA GLY A 84 10.96 -5.77 11.51
C GLY A 84 9.52 -6.08 11.12
N VAL A 85 8.93 -7.09 11.74
CA VAL A 85 7.55 -7.53 11.47
C VAL A 85 6.83 -7.75 12.80
N ALA A 86 5.58 -7.28 12.88
CA ALA A 86 4.71 -7.56 14.01
C ALA A 86 3.27 -7.82 13.57
N GLU A 87 2.57 -8.69 14.29
CA GLU A 87 1.21 -9.12 14.00
C GLU A 87 0.35 -9.14 15.27
N TYR A 88 -0.94 -8.86 15.11
CA TYR A 88 -1.99 -9.26 16.04
C TYR A 88 -2.68 -10.48 15.45
N GLU A 89 -2.79 -11.57 16.20
CA GLU A 89 -3.51 -12.78 15.76
C GLU A 89 -5.02 -12.62 15.93
N GLU A 90 -5.40 -11.78 16.88
CA GLU A 90 -6.77 -11.37 17.18
C GLU A 90 -7.43 -10.74 15.95
N GLY A 91 -6.62 -10.17 15.04
CA GLY A 91 -7.05 -9.66 13.75
C GLY A 91 -7.49 -10.78 12.79
N PRO A 92 -6.63 -11.62 12.23
CA PRO A 92 -5.19 -11.44 12.10
C PRO A 92 -4.85 -10.25 11.17
N THR A 93 -3.87 -9.45 11.54
CA THR A 93 -3.33 -8.33 10.75
C THR A 93 -1.92 -7.98 11.23
N GLY A 94 -1.19 -7.17 10.50
CA GLY A 94 0.17 -6.83 10.89
C GLY A 94 0.78 -5.63 10.18
N CYS A 95 2.02 -5.34 10.54
CA CYS A 95 2.86 -4.34 9.89
C CYS A 95 4.27 -4.87 9.64
N THR A 96 4.90 -4.30 8.61
CA THR A 96 6.26 -4.62 8.15
C THR A 96 7.03 -3.31 8.04
N VAL A 97 8.14 -3.21 8.75
CA VAL A 97 8.93 -2.00 8.90
C VAL A 97 10.29 -2.20 8.27
N PHE A 98 10.67 -1.30 7.36
CA PHE A 98 11.97 -1.22 6.73
C PHE A 98 12.70 -0.01 7.32
N TYR A 99 13.69 -0.27 8.17
CA TYR A 99 14.42 0.73 8.94
C TYR A 99 15.84 0.91 8.39
N PHE A 100 16.26 2.17 8.27
CA PHE A 100 17.55 2.60 7.76
C PHE A 100 18.30 3.35 8.87
N PRO A 101 19.17 2.67 9.65
CA PRO A 101 19.84 3.29 10.79
C PRO A 101 20.66 4.55 10.47
N ASN A 102 21.21 4.61 9.25
CA ASN A 102 22.02 5.73 8.76
C ASN A 102 21.24 6.70 7.86
N GLU A 103 19.90 6.59 7.87
CA GLU A 103 19.00 7.19 6.88
C GLU A 103 19.30 6.75 5.44
N ALA A 104 18.33 6.94 4.56
CA ALA A 104 18.46 6.64 3.14
C ALA A 104 17.72 7.69 2.31
N LYS A 105 18.01 7.76 1.02
CA LYS A 105 17.25 8.61 0.10
C LYS A 105 16.05 7.83 -0.42
N SER A 106 14.86 8.42 -0.35
CA SER A 106 13.61 7.78 -0.76
C SER A 106 12.75 8.68 -1.63
N VAL A 107 12.10 8.07 -2.61
CA VAL A 107 11.05 8.66 -3.45
C VAL A 107 9.82 7.75 -3.47
N VAL A 108 8.66 8.31 -3.82
CA VAL A 108 7.42 7.55 -3.95
C VAL A 108 6.79 7.71 -5.34
N ASP A 109 6.30 6.59 -5.91
CA ASP A 109 5.41 6.57 -7.07
C ASP A 109 4.06 6.00 -6.64
N ILE A 110 3.03 6.85 -6.63
CA ILE A 110 1.66 6.48 -6.23
C ILE A 110 0.79 6.38 -7.47
N ARG A 111 0.05 5.28 -7.57
CA ARG A 111 -0.84 4.95 -8.69
C ARG A 111 -2.16 4.41 -8.15
N GLY A 112 -3.06 4.07 -9.08
CA GLY A 112 -4.41 3.67 -8.75
C GLY A 112 -5.27 4.84 -8.24
N GLY A 113 -6.51 4.54 -7.83
CA GLY A 113 -7.51 5.53 -7.42
C GLY A 113 -7.73 5.65 -5.91
N MET A 114 -7.20 4.73 -5.10
CA MET A 114 -7.51 4.64 -3.65
C MET A 114 -6.26 4.49 -2.76
N PRO A 115 -5.18 5.26 -2.93
CA PRO A 115 -3.98 5.12 -2.10
C PRO A 115 -4.23 5.58 -0.66
N GLY A 116 -3.62 4.89 0.31
CA GLY A 116 -3.55 5.33 1.71
C GLY A 116 -2.09 5.41 2.15
N THR A 117 -1.62 6.61 2.46
CA THR A 117 -0.21 6.87 2.79
C THR A 117 -0.05 7.89 3.90
N ILE A 118 1.06 7.82 4.62
CA ILE A 118 1.57 8.86 5.53
C ILE A 118 2.94 9.29 5.04
N GLN A 119 3.18 10.60 4.92
CA GLN A 119 4.38 11.17 4.29
C GLN A 119 4.66 10.62 2.86
N GLY A 120 3.63 10.08 2.20
CA GLY A 120 3.70 9.54 0.84
C GLY A 120 3.33 10.58 -0.20
N ILE A 121 4.09 11.67 -0.30
CA ILE A 121 3.91 12.67 -1.35
C ILE A 121 5.26 12.93 -2.02
N ALA A 122 5.29 13.19 -3.33
CA ALA A 122 6.54 13.45 -4.05
C ALA A 122 7.29 14.70 -3.52
N ALA A 123 6.57 15.62 -2.87
CA ALA A 123 7.17 16.77 -2.19
C ALA A 123 7.97 16.37 -0.93
N ALA A 124 7.78 15.14 -0.42
CA ALA A 124 8.53 14.59 0.69
C ALA A 124 9.76 13.79 0.22
N ASP A 125 10.03 13.66 -1.09
CA ASP A 125 11.22 12.97 -1.59
C ASP A 125 12.51 13.52 -0.96
N GLY A 126 13.38 12.64 -0.46
CA GLY A 126 14.54 13.05 0.33
C GLY A 126 14.98 11.99 1.34
N GLY A 127 15.57 12.44 2.45
CA GLY A 127 16.00 11.54 3.54
C GLY A 127 14.82 10.83 4.19
N VAL A 128 14.98 9.55 4.50
CA VAL A 128 14.02 8.72 5.22
C VAL A 128 14.72 7.87 6.25
N SER A 129 14.12 7.70 7.43
CA SER A 129 14.62 6.82 8.48
C SER A 129 13.92 5.46 8.46
N ALA A 130 12.63 5.40 8.09
CA ALA A 130 11.92 4.15 7.92
C ALA A 130 10.73 4.23 6.94
N ILE A 131 10.36 3.07 6.39
CA ILE A 131 9.13 2.86 5.62
C ILE A 131 8.31 1.78 6.33
N CYS A 132 7.04 2.05 6.60
CA CYS A 132 6.12 1.14 7.29
C CYS A 132 4.95 0.75 6.38
N PHE A 133 4.82 -0.54 6.09
CA PHE A 133 3.63 -1.11 5.46
C PHE A 133 2.74 -1.73 6.52
N ALA A 134 1.42 -1.60 6.38
CA ALA A 134 0.47 -2.16 7.35
C ALA A 134 -0.85 -2.57 6.70
N GLY A 135 -1.55 -3.52 7.35
CA GLY A 135 -2.97 -3.79 7.12
C GLY A 135 -3.87 -2.71 7.74
N GLY A 136 -5.16 -3.01 7.92
CA GLY A 136 -6.07 -2.14 8.67
C GLY A 136 -6.53 -0.86 7.96
N SER A 137 -6.30 -0.75 6.65
CA SER A 137 -6.67 0.43 5.85
C SER A 137 -6.14 1.73 6.48
N LEU A 138 -6.87 2.85 6.35
CA LEU A 138 -6.48 4.17 6.87
C LEU A 138 -6.09 4.16 8.36
N TYR A 139 -6.68 3.28 9.17
CA TYR A 139 -6.36 3.16 10.60
C TYR A 139 -4.96 2.59 10.84
N GLY A 140 -4.51 1.68 9.96
CA GLY A 140 -3.16 1.11 10.00
C GLY A 140 -2.02 2.11 9.81
N LEU A 141 -2.31 3.33 9.33
CA LEU A 141 -1.31 4.40 9.27
C LEU A 141 -0.79 4.77 10.67
N GLU A 142 -1.53 4.44 11.74
CA GLU A 142 -1.07 4.60 13.11
C GLU A 142 0.21 3.81 13.39
N ALA A 143 0.39 2.62 12.81
CA ALA A 143 1.62 1.83 12.96
C ALA A 143 2.87 2.61 12.56
N ALA A 144 2.82 3.41 11.49
CA ALA A 144 3.94 4.26 11.08
C ALA A 144 4.27 5.34 12.13
N THR A 145 3.27 5.89 12.80
CA THR A 145 3.49 6.83 13.92
C THR A 145 4.08 6.12 15.13
N GLY A 146 3.73 4.84 15.35
CA GLY A 146 4.40 3.96 16.32
C GLY A 146 5.87 3.77 16.01
N VAL A 147 6.23 3.49 14.75
CA VAL A 147 7.62 3.41 14.31
C VAL A 147 8.36 4.71 14.60
N SER A 148 7.80 5.87 14.21
CA SER A 148 8.40 7.17 14.49
C SER A 148 8.64 7.40 15.99
N ALA A 149 7.65 7.06 16.83
CA ALA A 149 7.76 7.17 18.28
C ALA A 149 8.83 6.22 18.86
N GLU A 150 9.01 5.03 18.29
CA GLU A 150 10.06 4.09 18.72
C GLU A 150 11.46 4.55 18.28
N ILE A 151 11.64 5.07 17.06
CA ILE A 151 12.92 5.68 16.65
C ILE A 151 13.26 6.84 17.60
N PHE A 152 12.29 7.72 17.87
CA PHE A 152 12.48 8.83 18.79
C PHE A 152 12.86 8.34 20.20
N ALA A 153 12.23 7.28 20.71
CA ALA A 153 12.63 6.70 22.00
C ALA A 153 14.05 6.10 21.97
N GLN A 154 14.41 5.33 20.93
CA GLN A 154 15.74 4.71 20.78
C GLN A 154 16.85 5.74 20.62
N SER A 155 16.56 6.89 19.99
CA SER A 155 17.44 8.05 19.91
C SER A 155 17.59 8.83 21.21
N ARG A 156 16.96 8.37 22.31
CA ARG A 156 16.85 9.10 23.58
C ARG A 156 16.17 10.46 23.43
N TYR A 157 15.11 10.49 22.63
CA TYR A 157 14.30 11.68 22.37
C TYR A 157 15.10 12.81 21.72
N SER A 158 15.95 12.48 20.73
CA SER A 158 16.76 13.46 20.01
C SER A 158 16.56 13.38 18.49
N GLY A 159 16.53 14.52 17.81
CA GLY A 159 16.32 14.59 16.36
C GLY A 159 14.85 14.47 15.93
N ILE A 160 14.65 14.53 14.61
CA ILE A 160 13.36 14.37 13.94
C ILE A 160 13.58 13.33 12.84
N TYR A 161 12.78 12.27 12.85
CA TYR A 161 12.96 11.12 11.97
C TYR A 161 11.79 11.03 10.99
N ASP A 162 12.11 10.99 9.69
CA ASP A 162 11.11 10.85 8.65
C ASP A 162 10.70 9.38 8.53
N VAL A 163 9.44 9.10 8.83
CA VAL A 163 8.82 7.78 8.68
C VAL A 163 7.68 7.89 7.70
N ARG A 164 7.81 7.15 6.61
CA ARG A 164 6.80 7.06 5.56
C ARG A 164 6.05 5.74 5.68
N GLY A 165 4.88 5.67 5.08
CA GLY A 165 4.14 4.42 5.09
C GLY A 165 3.00 4.37 4.11
N ALA A 166 2.49 3.16 3.94
CA ALA A 166 1.34 2.88 3.09
C ALA A 166 0.57 1.67 3.63
N ILE A 167 -0.71 1.58 3.29
CA ILE A 167 -1.61 0.59 3.87
C ILE A 167 -2.32 -0.25 2.82
N ILE A 168 -2.72 -1.45 3.21
CA ILE A 168 -3.70 -2.27 2.50
C ILE A 168 -5.01 -2.32 3.28
N TYR A 169 -6.12 -2.55 2.57
CA TYR A 169 -7.39 -2.93 3.18
C TYR A 169 -7.45 -4.46 3.36
N ASP A 170 -7.49 -4.93 4.60
CA ASP A 170 -7.46 -6.36 4.96
C ASP A 170 -8.60 -6.76 5.91
N PHE A 171 -9.71 -6.01 5.93
CA PHE A 171 -10.89 -6.27 6.77
C PHE A 171 -11.83 -7.34 6.17
N PHE A 172 -11.35 -8.27 5.35
CA PHE A 172 -12.13 -9.41 4.87
C PHE A 172 -12.28 -10.50 5.96
N ARG A 173 -12.52 -10.07 7.19
CA ARG A 173 -12.50 -10.82 8.46
C ARG A 173 -13.58 -10.28 9.40
N ASP A 174 -13.99 -11.08 10.39
CA ASP A 174 -15.10 -10.76 11.29
C ASP A 174 -14.72 -9.87 12.49
N ASN A 175 -13.78 -8.94 12.30
CA ASN A 175 -13.40 -7.92 13.29
C ASN A 175 -12.80 -6.68 12.63
N TRP A 176 -12.61 -5.64 13.45
CA TRP A 176 -12.07 -4.34 13.05
C TRP A 176 -10.74 -4.03 13.74
N ILE A 177 -9.98 -5.05 14.13
CA ILE A 177 -8.66 -4.86 14.73
C ILE A 177 -7.69 -4.36 13.65
N TYR A 178 -6.86 -3.37 13.93
CA TYR A 178 -5.87 -2.84 12.98
C TYR A 178 -4.47 -2.69 13.61
N PRO A 179 -3.40 -2.58 12.79
CA PRO A 179 -2.05 -2.25 13.25
C PRO A 179 -2.00 -0.86 13.88
N ASP A 180 -2.01 -0.81 15.21
CA ASP A 180 -1.93 0.44 15.97
C ASP A 180 -0.49 0.88 16.24
N LYS A 181 -0.35 1.96 17.02
CA LYS A 181 0.94 2.47 17.48
C LYS A 181 1.77 1.38 18.17
N ALA A 182 1.16 0.56 19.02
CA ALA A 182 1.88 -0.45 19.80
C ALA A 182 2.50 -1.53 18.90
N LEU A 183 1.76 -1.96 17.87
CA LEU A 183 2.26 -2.92 16.89
C LEU A 183 3.40 -2.35 16.06
N GLY A 184 3.30 -1.10 15.60
CA GLY A 184 4.38 -0.41 14.90
C GLY A 184 5.67 -0.30 15.72
N ARG A 185 5.56 0.02 17.03
CA ARG A 185 6.71 0.02 17.94
C ARG A 185 7.31 -1.38 18.09
N ALA A 186 6.47 -2.41 18.20
CA ALA A 186 6.91 -3.79 18.35
C ALA A 186 7.69 -4.28 17.12
N ALA A 187 7.21 -3.96 15.91
CA ALA A 187 7.91 -4.29 14.68
C ALA A 187 9.29 -3.61 14.61
N LEU A 188 9.40 -2.31 14.92
CA LEU A 188 10.70 -1.64 14.88
C LEU A 188 11.70 -2.22 15.89
N ARG A 189 11.26 -2.59 17.10
CA ARG A 189 12.15 -3.17 18.13
C ARG A 189 12.81 -4.49 17.70
N THR A 190 12.21 -5.21 16.76
CA THR A 190 12.75 -6.47 16.24
C THR A 190 13.46 -6.31 14.90
N ALA A 191 13.56 -5.08 14.38
CA ALA A 191 14.14 -4.82 13.07
C ALA A 191 15.63 -5.20 13.03
N LYS A 192 15.98 -6.11 12.12
CA LYS A 192 17.33 -6.65 11.95
C LYS A 192 17.68 -6.84 10.48
N PRO A 193 18.96 -6.83 10.10
CA PRO A 193 19.35 -7.04 8.71
C PRO A 193 19.19 -8.49 8.27
N GLY A 194 19.04 -8.67 6.96
CA GLY A 194 19.30 -9.91 6.24
C GLY A 194 18.24 -11.02 6.32
N ILE A 195 17.05 -10.72 6.84
CA ILE A 195 15.94 -11.68 6.88
C ILE A 195 14.60 -11.00 6.65
N PHE A 196 13.76 -11.62 5.81
CA PHE A 196 12.40 -11.16 5.52
C PHE A 196 11.42 -12.35 5.49
N PRO A 197 10.43 -12.41 6.40
CA PRO A 197 9.40 -13.46 6.37
C PRO A 197 8.54 -13.38 5.10
N LEU A 198 8.28 -14.51 4.46
CA LEU A 198 7.48 -14.61 3.24
C LEU A 198 6.06 -15.12 3.52
N GLY A 199 5.12 -14.86 2.61
CA GLY A 199 3.74 -15.32 2.68
C GLY A 199 2.85 -14.45 3.56
N ALA A 200 1.88 -15.06 4.24
CA ALA A 200 0.93 -14.39 5.12
C ALA A 200 1.60 -13.92 6.42
N ARG A 201 2.45 -12.90 6.30
CA ARG A 201 3.24 -12.31 7.39
C ARG A 201 3.18 -10.78 7.36
N GLY A 202 3.30 -10.17 8.53
CA GLY A 202 3.36 -8.72 8.71
C GLY A 202 2.23 -7.97 8.03
N ALA A 203 2.56 -6.96 7.22
CA ALA A 203 1.59 -6.24 6.42
C ALA A 203 0.81 -7.12 5.43
N GLY A 204 1.38 -8.26 5.03
CA GLY A 204 0.73 -9.26 4.18
C GLY A 204 -0.13 -10.27 4.92
N ARG A 205 -0.32 -10.15 6.24
CA ARG A 205 -0.93 -11.21 7.06
C ARG A 205 -2.30 -11.69 6.59
N SER A 206 -3.10 -10.77 6.04
CA SER A 206 -4.45 -11.02 5.52
C SER A 206 -4.63 -10.46 4.11
N ALA A 207 -3.54 -10.36 3.35
CA ALA A 207 -3.57 -9.87 1.98
C ALA A 207 -4.17 -10.93 1.04
N THR A 208 -4.93 -10.49 0.04
CA THR A 208 -5.61 -11.37 -0.93
C THR A 208 -5.52 -10.80 -2.35
N CYS A 209 -5.66 -11.65 -3.37
CA CYS A 209 -5.57 -11.23 -4.78
C CYS A 209 -6.64 -11.84 -5.69
N GLY A 210 -6.81 -11.27 -6.88
CA GLY A 210 -7.74 -11.75 -7.91
C GLY A 210 -9.20 -11.53 -7.52
N LYS A 211 -9.55 -10.29 -7.23
CA LYS A 211 -10.87 -9.87 -6.74
C LYS A 211 -11.73 -9.17 -7.80
N TRP A 212 -11.23 -9.05 -9.03
CA TRP A 212 -12.01 -8.52 -10.15
C TRP A 212 -13.12 -9.50 -10.55
N LEU A 213 -12.73 -10.76 -10.75
CA LEU A 213 -13.68 -11.81 -11.10
C LEU A 213 -14.37 -12.27 -9.81
N LEU A 214 -15.62 -11.85 -9.67
CA LEU A 214 -16.54 -12.36 -8.65
C LEU A 214 -17.42 -13.45 -9.28
N LYS A 215 -18.11 -14.23 -8.43
CA LYS A 215 -19.06 -15.33 -8.75
C LYS A 215 -19.11 -15.80 -10.22
N PRO A 216 -18.72 -17.05 -10.54
CA PRO A 216 -18.39 -18.14 -9.62
C PRO A 216 -16.97 -18.09 -9.06
N PHE A 217 -16.17 -17.09 -9.43
CA PHE A 217 -14.78 -16.96 -9.04
C PHE A 217 -14.62 -16.42 -7.62
N GLN A 218 -13.48 -16.74 -7.02
CA GLN A 218 -13.06 -16.31 -5.69
C GLN A 218 -11.67 -15.69 -5.76
N SER A 219 -11.44 -14.72 -4.87
CA SER A 219 -10.10 -14.26 -4.51
C SER A 219 -9.37 -15.35 -3.74
N GLU A 220 -8.04 -15.33 -3.78
CA GLU A 220 -7.20 -16.25 -3.03
C GLU A 220 -6.30 -15.52 -2.04
N SER A 221 -5.82 -16.25 -1.04
CA SER A 221 -4.81 -15.75 -0.11
C SER A 221 -3.52 -15.39 -0.86
N ALA A 222 -2.97 -14.23 -0.52
CA ALA A 222 -1.68 -13.74 -0.96
C ALA A 222 -0.82 -13.45 0.28
N GLY A 223 0.00 -12.41 0.23
CA GLY A 223 0.88 -12.09 1.35
C GLY A 223 1.93 -11.06 1.00
N GLN A 224 3.02 -11.11 1.75
CA GLN A 224 4.22 -10.35 1.46
C GLN A 224 5.30 -11.25 0.86
N GLY A 225 6.03 -10.75 -0.13
CA GLY A 225 7.10 -11.47 -0.80
C GLY A 225 8.32 -10.59 -1.01
N GLY A 226 9.47 -11.21 -1.18
CA GLY A 226 10.74 -10.53 -1.36
C GLY A 226 11.64 -11.24 -2.37
N ALA A 227 12.54 -10.47 -2.97
CA ALA A 227 13.61 -10.98 -3.82
C ALA A 227 14.86 -10.10 -3.69
N PHE A 228 16.03 -10.69 -3.86
CA PHE A 228 17.32 -10.04 -3.72
C PHE A 228 18.28 -10.44 -4.82
N HIS A 229 19.08 -9.50 -5.31
CA HIS A 229 20.17 -9.73 -6.24
C HIS A 229 21.38 -8.87 -5.89
N GLN A 230 22.57 -9.40 -6.16
CA GLN A 230 23.82 -8.66 -6.04
C GLN A 230 24.67 -8.86 -7.29
N THR A 231 25.12 -7.74 -7.88
CA THR A 231 26.08 -7.72 -8.99
C THR A 231 27.30 -6.91 -8.57
N GLY A 232 28.41 -7.60 -8.33
CA GLY A 232 29.60 -6.96 -7.76
C GLY A 232 29.26 -6.30 -6.41
N PRO A 233 29.56 -5.00 -6.22
CA PRO A 233 29.22 -4.28 -4.99
C PRO A 233 27.76 -3.80 -4.94
N THR A 234 27.04 -3.80 -6.07
CA THR A 234 25.66 -3.29 -6.15
C THR A 234 24.67 -4.35 -5.67
N LYS A 235 23.81 -3.97 -4.73
CA LYS A 235 22.77 -4.80 -4.12
C LYS A 235 21.41 -4.20 -4.45
N VAL A 236 20.45 -5.04 -4.82
CA VAL A 236 19.07 -4.66 -5.07
C VAL A 236 18.15 -5.64 -4.35
N ALA A 237 17.24 -5.13 -3.54
CA ALA A 237 16.20 -5.89 -2.88
C ALA A 237 14.84 -5.30 -3.25
N VAL A 238 13.85 -6.15 -3.51
CA VAL A 238 12.46 -5.73 -3.73
C VAL A 238 11.54 -6.52 -2.80
N PHE A 239 10.63 -5.81 -2.15
CA PHE A 239 9.64 -6.38 -1.25
C PHE A 239 8.25 -5.89 -1.64
N SER A 240 7.26 -6.78 -1.68
CA SER A 240 5.90 -6.43 -2.04
C SER A 240 4.89 -7.01 -1.06
N VAL A 241 3.80 -6.28 -0.80
CA VAL A 241 2.60 -6.76 -0.11
C VAL A 241 1.48 -6.76 -1.13
N VAL A 242 0.99 -7.93 -1.51
CA VAL A 242 0.09 -8.10 -2.66
C VAL A 242 -1.36 -8.27 -2.18
N ASN A 243 -2.11 -7.17 -2.13
CA ASN A 243 -3.54 -7.15 -1.84
C ASN A 243 -4.36 -6.69 -3.07
N SER A 244 -4.05 -7.23 -4.24
CA SER A 244 -4.43 -6.66 -5.54
C SER A 244 -5.86 -6.98 -5.99
N LEU A 245 -6.43 -6.09 -6.81
CA LEU A 245 -7.66 -6.39 -7.53
C LEU A 245 -7.40 -7.47 -8.59
N GLY A 246 -6.28 -7.33 -9.30
CA GLY A 246 -5.85 -8.30 -10.29
C GLY A 246 -5.30 -9.59 -9.69
N ALA A 247 -5.18 -10.59 -10.57
CA ALA A 247 -4.58 -11.87 -10.25
C ALA A 247 -3.08 -11.86 -10.53
N ILE A 248 -2.35 -12.78 -9.89
CA ILE A 248 -0.91 -12.92 -10.04
C ILE A 248 -0.60 -13.81 -11.24
N MET A 249 0.31 -13.34 -12.08
CA MET A 249 0.73 -13.95 -13.33
C MET A 249 2.16 -14.49 -13.22
N ASN A 250 2.42 -15.67 -13.77
CA ASN A 250 3.80 -16.12 -14.03
C ASN A 250 4.36 -15.53 -15.33
N ARG A 251 5.65 -15.78 -15.58
CA ARG A 251 6.36 -15.29 -16.77
C ARG A 251 5.87 -15.91 -18.09
N GLN A 252 5.13 -17.01 -18.01
CA GLN A 252 4.49 -17.67 -19.16
C GLN A 252 3.14 -17.03 -19.51
N GLY A 253 2.66 -16.08 -18.69
CA GLY A 253 1.37 -15.42 -18.89
C GLY A 253 0.19 -16.20 -18.33
N GLU A 254 0.42 -17.14 -17.41
CA GLU A 254 -0.60 -17.94 -16.75
C GLU A 254 -0.95 -17.35 -15.39
N VAL A 255 -2.23 -17.46 -14.99
CA VAL A 255 -2.65 -17.07 -13.64
C VAL A 255 -2.22 -18.12 -12.64
N VAL A 256 -1.37 -17.74 -11.69
CA VAL A 256 -0.86 -18.62 -10.63
C VAL A 256 -1.51 -18.39 -9.28
N ARG A 257 -2.19 -17.25 -9.07
CA ARG A 257 -2.97 -16.96 -7.86
C ARG A 257 -4.06 -15.92 -8.14
N GLY A 258 -5.24 -16.10 -7.56
CA GLY A 258 -6.41 -15.27 -7.77
C GLY A 258 -7.29 -15.74 -8.93
N HIS A 259 -8.53 -15.23 -9.01
CA HIS A 259 -9.52 -15.63 -10.02
C HIS A 259 -9.76 -17.15 -10.07
N TYR A 260 -9.77 -17.79 -8.90
CA TYR A 260 -9.96 -19.22 -8.78
C TYR A 260 -11.43 -19.59 -8.90
N ASN A 261 -11.73 -20.59 -9.72
CA ASN A 261 -13.06 -21.17 -9.81
C ASN A 261 -13.10 -22.51 -9.04
N PRO A 262 -13.77 -22.58 -7.88
CA PRO A 262 -13.82 -23.78 -7.06
C PRO A 262 -14.59 -24.93 -7.72
N GLN A 263 -15.47 -24.65 -8.68
CA GLN A 263 -16.23 -25.69 -9.39
C GLN A 263 -15.37 -26.45 -10.40
N THR A 264 -14.37 -25.78 -10.99
CA THR A 264 -13.50 -26.36 -12.02
C THR A 264 -12.09 -26.67 -11.51
N GLY A 265 -11.71 -26.11 -10.36
CA GLY A 265 -10.36 -26.20 -9.82
C GLY A 265 -9.33 -25.40 -10.63
N LYS A 266 -9.78 -24.43 -11.44
CA LYS A 266 -8.92 -23.68 -12.37
C LYS A 266 -8.90 -22.19 -12.06
N ARG A 267 -7.78 -21.56 -12.36
CA ARG A 267 -7.63 -20.09 -12.37
C ARG A 267 -7.81 -19.57 -13.79
N HIS A 268 -8.33 -18.35 -13.90
CA HIS A 268 -8.72 -17.77 -15.18
C HIS A 268 -8.16 -16.37 -15.40
N THR A 269 -7.67 -16.12 -16.61
CA THR A 269 -7.31 -14.76 -17.05
C THR A 269 -8.57 -13.96 -17.32
N LEU A 270 -8.46 -12.63 -17.32
CA LEU A 270 -9.60 -11.79 -17.75
C LEU A 270 -10.03 -12.07 -19.19
N LYS A 271 -9.10 -12.45 -20.09
CA LYS A 271 -9.43 -12.79 -21.49
C LYS A 271 -10.34 -14.02 -21.58
N ASP A 272 -10.15 -14.98 -20.68
CA ASP A 272 -10.98 -16.19 -20.63
C ASP A 272 -12.43 -15.86 -20.26
N VAL A 273 -12.64 -14.82 -19.47
CA VAL A 273 -13.96 -14.44 -18.95
C VAL A 273 -14.67 -13.41 -19.82
N VAL A 274 -13.96 -12.51 -20.50
CA VAL A 274 -14.59 -11.51 -21.41
C VAL A 274 -15.41 -12.17 -22.53
N ASN A 275 -15.11 -13.42 -22.89
CA ASN A 275 -15.85 -14.19 -23.89
C ASN A 275 -17.00 -15.04 -23.30
N LEU A 276 -17.19 -15.04 -21.97
CA LEU A 276 -18.32 -15.72 -21.35
C LEU A 276 -19.60 -14.90 -21.56
N PRO A 277 -20.76 -15.56 -21.75
CA PRO A 277 -22.03 -14.85 -21.83
C PRO A 277 -22.22 -14.02 -20.55
N PRO A 278 -22.69 -12.76 -20.64
CA PRO A 278 -22.96 -11.94 -19.46
C PRO A 278 -23.91 -12.70 -18.53
N SER A 279 -23.49 -12.99 -17.31
CA SER A 279 -24.41 -13.41 -16.24
C SER A 279 -25.11 -12.17 -15.68
N ASP A 280 -26.30 -12.31 -15.09
CA ASP A 280 -26.97 -11.17 -14.41
C ASP A 280 -26.07 -10.52 -13.34
N ASP A 281 -25.17 -11.30 -12.74
CA ASP A 281 -24.16 -10.86 -11.76
C ASP A 281 -22.89 -10.26 -12.37
N SER A 282 -22.72 -10.23 -13.70
CA SER A 282 -21.54 -9.64 -14.37
C SER A 282 -21.48 -8.10 -14.25
N LYS A 283 -22.49 -7.51 -13.58
CA LYS A 283 -22.57 -6.11 -13.19
C LYS A 283 -22.07 -5.87 -11.76
N ALA A 284 -21.61 -6.89 -11.05
CA ALA A 284 -21.01 -6.71 -9.73
C ALA A 284 -19.80 -5.78 -9.86
N ASN A 285 -19.83 -4.66 -9.14
CA ASN A 285 -18.70 -3.75 -9.08
C ASN A 285 -17.48 -4.51 -8.53
N PRO A 286 -16.25 -4.21 -9.03
CA PRO A 286 -15.03 -4.74 -8.45
C PRO A 286 -15.02 -4.53 -6.93
N SER A 287 -14.46 -5.48 -6.17
CA SER A 287 -14.34 -5.31 -4.72
C SER A 287 -13.59 -4.01 -4.41
N VAL A 288 -14.05 -3.28 -3.39
CA VAL A 288 -13.30 -2.14 -2.85
C VAL A 288 -12.17 -2.63 -1.93
N GLY A 289 -11.10 -1.83 -1.78
CA GLY A 289 -10.02 -2.15 -0.85
C GLY A 289 -8.92 -3.03 -1.44
N ASN A 290 -8.37 -2.64 -2.60
CA ASN A 290 -7.26 -3.33 -3.23
C ASN A 290 -6.04 -2.43 -3.24
N THR A 291 -4.85 -2.98 -3.00
CA THR A 291 -3.59 -2.25 -2.98
C THR A 291 -2.42 -3.22 -3.13
N THR A 292 -1.44 -2.90 -3.97
CA THR A 292 -0.10 -3.50 -3.84
C THR A 292 0.89 -2.46 -3.32
N LEU A 293 1.56 -2.79 -2.21
CA LEU A 293 2.64 -1.97 -1.65
C LEU A 293 3.97 -2.56 -2.09
N THR A 294 4.90 -1.73 -2.54
CA THR A 294 6.23 -2.20 -2.94
C THR A 294 7.34 -1.30 -2.43
N LEU A 295 8.43 -1.91 -2.00
CA LEU A 295 9.68 -1.24 -1.67
C LEU A 295 10.79 -1.79 -2.58
N VAL A 296 11.46 -0.90 -3.29
CA VAL A 296 12.72 -1.18 -3.99
C VAL A 296 13.85 -0.55 -3.17
N VAL A 297 14.86 -1.32 -2.79
CA VAL A 297 16.06 -0.83 -2.10
C VAL A 297 17.29 -1.17 -2.92
N THR A 298 18.15 -0.18 -3.16
CA THR A 298 19.46 -0.37 -3.76
C THR A 298 20.54 0.31 -2.93
N ASN A 299 21.79 -0.10 -3.05
CA ASN A 299 22.93 0.65 -2.53
C ASN A 299 23.68 1.45 -3.61
N GLN A 300 23.23 1.37 -4.86
CA GLN A 300 23.79 2.15 -5.96
C GLN A 300 23.49 3.64 -5.75
N LYS A 301 24.52 4.48 -5.89
CA LYS A 301 24.35 5.94 -5.86
C LYS A 301 23.43 6.41 -6.97
N LEU A 302 22.37 7.10 -6.58
CA LEU A 302 21.39 7.67 -7.51
C LEU A 302 20.98 9.06 -7.03
N ASN A 303 20.91 10.02 -7.95
CA ASN A 303 20.24 11.27 -7.65
C ASN A 303 18.70 11.05 -7.55
N ILE A 304 17.98 12.06 -7.06
CA ILE A 304 16.53 11.95 -6.85
C ILE A 304 15.77 11.67 -8.15
N ASP A 305 16.19 12.25 -9.28
CA ASP A 305 15.48 12.06 -10.55
C ASP A 305 15.73 10.67 -11.15
N GLU A 306 16.94 10.14 -11.01
CA GLU A 306 17.25 8.74 -11.35
C GLU A 306 16.44 7.77 -10.49
N LEU A 307 16.35 8.03 -9.18
CA LEU A 307 15.57 7.20 -8.25
C LEU A 307 14.06 7.27 -8.57
N ARG A 308 13.53 8.44 -8.92
CA ARG A 308 12.14 8.61 -9.39
C ARG A 308 11.89 7.82 -10.67
N GLN A 309 12.83 7.84 -11.61
CA GLN A 309 12.68 7.12 -12.85
C GLN A 309 12.74 5.60 -12.63
N LEU A 310 13.62 5.13 -11.73
CA LEU A 310 13.64 3.74 -11.27
C LEU A 310 12.29 3.34 -10.67
N ALA A 311 11.74 4.15 -9.76
CA ALA A 311 10.45 3.89 -9.12
C ALA A 311 9.33 3.70 -10.16
N LYS A 312 9.18 4.66 -11.09
CA LYS A 312 8.17 4.60 -12.16
C LYS A 312 8.33 3.38 -13.05
N HIS A 313 9.56 3.03 -13.42
CA HIS A 313 9.85 1.90 -14.28
C HIS A 313 9.47 0.60 -13.58
N VAL A 314 9.96 0.38 -12.36
CA VAL A 314 9.67 -0.85 -11.60
C VAL A 314 8.16 -0.97 -11.36
N HIS A 315 7.50 0.09 -10.93
CA HIS A 315 6.05 0.06 -10.66
C HIS A 315 5.25 -0.30 -11.91
N SER A 316 5.58 0.32 -13.06
CA SER A 316 4.93 -0.01 -14.34
C SER A 316 5.21 -1.46 -14.78
N SER A 317 6.42 -1.96 -14.52
CA SER A 317 6.81 -3.32 -14.89
C SER A 317 6.04 -4.41 -14.14
N MET A 318 5.47 -4.08 -12.96
CA MET A 318 4.69 -5.01 -12.16
C MET A 318 3.36 -5.40 -12.82
N THR A 319 2.87 -4.65 -13.81
CA THR A 319 1.67 -5.06 -14.58
C THR A 319 1.85 -6.39 -15.33
N ARG A 320 3.11 -6.84 -15.49
CA ARG A 320 3.43 -8.17 -16.01
C ARG A 320 3.15 -9.28 -15.00
N ALA A 321 3.31 -8.97 -13.71
CA ALA A 321 3.17 -9.90 -12.58
C ALA A 321 1.78 -9.86 -11.95
N ILE A 322 1.07 -8.73 -12.06
CA ILE A 322 -0.27 -8.52 -11.50
C ILE A 322 -1.13 -7.97 -12.63
N TYR A 323 -2.27 -8.61 -12.91
CA TYR A 323 -3.17 -8.13 -13.95
C TYR A 323 -4.66 -8.28 -13.60
N PRO A 324 -5.46 -7.20 -13.71
CA PRO A 324 -5.05 -5.80 -13.99
C PRO A 324 -4.30 -5.17 -12.79
N PHE A 325 -3.63 -4.05 -13.04
CA PHE A 325 -2.84 -3.31 -12.05
C PHE A 325 -3.01 -1.79 -12.27
N HIS A 326 -2.82 -0.97 -11.23
CA HIS A 326 -3.06 0.48 -11.27
C HIS A 326 -4.49 0.87 -11.63
N THR A 327 -5.47 0.06 -11.24
CA THR A 327 -6.87 0.37 -11.53
C THR A 327 -7.38 1.49 -10.63
N SER A 328 -8.53 2.09 -10.96
CA SER A 328 -9.18 3.07 -10.09
C SER A 328 -9.61 2.50 -8.73
N ALA A 329 -9.68 1.17 -8.60
CA ALA A 329 -10.01 0.48 -7.36
C ALA A 329 -8.76 -0.02 -6.59
N ASP A 330 -7.56 0.18 -7.14
CA ASP A 330 -6.30 -0.09 -6.45
C ASP A 330 -5.75 1.18 -5.78
N GLY A 331 -5.01 1.01 -4.68
CA GLY A 331 -4.23 2.05 -4.02
C GLY A 331 -2.73 1.80 -4.11
N ASP A 332 -2.22 1.44 -5.28
CA ASP A 332 -0.84 0.97 -5.47
C ASP A 332 0.21 2.04 -5.11
N VAL A 333 1.17 1.66 -4.27
CA VAL A 333 2.23 2.55 -3.79
C VAL A 333 3.58 1.85 -3.88
N LEU A 334 4.52 2.45 -4.60
CA LEU A 334 5.91 2.01 -4.62
C LEU A 334 6.81 3.08 -4.02
N TYR A 335 7.62 2.68 -3.04
CA TYR A 335 8.77 3.46 -2.58
C TYR A 335 10.04 2.92 -3.21
N ALA A 336 10.89 3.80 -3.72
CA ALA A 336 12.26 3.45 -4.14
C ALA A 336 13.26 4.13 -3.21
N VAL A 337 14.20 3.36 -2.71
CA VAL A 337 15.19 3.79 -1.73
C VAL A 337 16.60 3.48 -2.23
N THR A 338 17.51 4.42 -2.05
CA THR A 338 18.95 4.15 -2.14
C THR A 338 19.67 4.51 -0.85
N THR A 339 20.58 3.63 -0.41
CA THR A 339 21.53 3.91 0.69
C THR A 339 22.75 4.71 0.21
N ASP A 340 22.90 4.94 -1.11
CA ASP A 340 23.99 5.73 -1.73
C ASP A 340 25.42 5.27 -1.36
N GLU A 341 25.61 3.99 -1.08
CA GLU A 341 26.89 3.46 -0.55
C GLU A 341 27.92 3.18 -1.66
N VAL A 342 27.46 2.76 -2.84
CA VAL A 342 28.30 2.22 -3.91
C VAL A 342 28.13 3.00 -5.20
N ASP A 343 29.24 3.26 -5.88
CA ASP A 343 29.25 3.74 -7.26
C ASP A 343 29.81 2.65 -8.17
N ASN A 344 28.92 1.85 -8.75
CA ASN A 344 29.31 0.78 -9.68
C ASN A 344 29.12 1.23 -11.15
N PRO A 345 30.20 1.48 -11.89
CA PRO A 345 30.10 1.94 -13.29
C PRO A 345 29.54 0.87 -14.24
N ASP A 346 29.56 -0.40 -13.87
CA ASP A 346 29.05 -1.50 -14.69
C ASP A 346 27.51 -1.61 -14.64
N ILE A 347 26.87 -0.93 -13.67
CA ILE A 347 25.42 -0.94 -13.46
C ILE A 347 24.86 0.45 -13.75
N ASN A 348 24.61 0.72 -15.03
CA ASN A 348 23.87 1.92 -15.41
C ASN A 348 22.38 1.82 -15.05
N HIS A 349 21.66 2.94 -15.14
CA HIS A 349 20.25 3.02 -14.74
C HIS A 349 19.32 2.07 -15.51
N PHE A 350 19.63 1.70 -16.75
CA PHE A 350 18.83 0.75 -17.53
C PHE A 350 18.97 -0.67 -16.97
N VAL A 351 20.21 -1.10 -16.71
CA VAL A 351 20.52 -2.41 -16.13
C VAL A 351 19.93 -2.51 -14.72
N LEU A 352 20.10 -1.47 -13.91
CA LEU A 352 19.53 -1.42 -12.56
C LEU A 352 18.00 -1.55 -12.58
N SER A 353 17.34 -0.80 -13.48
CA SER A 353 15.88 -0.87 -13.62
C SER A 353 15.43 -2.26 -14.06
N HIS A 354 16.13 -2.89 -15.00
CA HIS A 354 15.80 -4.24 -15.46
C HIS A 354 15.91 -5.26 -14.31
N ILE A 355 17.02 -5.25 -13.56
CA ILE A 355 17.22 -6.13 -12.40
C ILE A 355 16.09 -5.91 -11.38
N ALA A 356 15.83 -4.66 -11.00
CA ALA A 356 14.78 -4.33 -10.04
C ALA A 356 13.37 -4.74 -10.53
N SER A 357 13.09 -4.62 -11.83
CA SER A 357 11.84 -5.07 -12.44
C SER A 357 11.65 -6.58 -12.42
N GLU A 358 12.72 -7.36 -12.63
CA GLU A 358 12.66 -8.82 -12.50
C GLU A 358 12.52 -9.26 -11.04
N LEU A 359 13.22 -8.60 -10.12
CA LEU A 359 13.07 -8.82 -8.69
C LEU A 359 11.66 -8.46 -8.19
N ALA A 360 11.03 -7.43 -8.73
CA ALA A 360 9.64 -7.11 -8.40
C ALA A 360 8.68 -8.24 -8.81
N TRP A 361 8.92 -8.88 -9.97
CA TRP A 361 8.14 -10.05 -10.37
C TRP A 361 8.39 -11.24 -9.43
N ASP A 362 9.65 -11.50 -9.08
CA ASP A 362 10.00 -12.56 -8.13
C ASP A 362 9.40 -12.31 -6.75
N ALA A 363 9.43 -11.08 -6.25
CA ALA A 363 8.82 -10.70 -4.98
C ALA A 363 7.31 -10.96 -4.99
N VAL A 364 6.61 -10.62 -6.08
CA VAL A 364 5.18 -10.94 -6.23
C VAL A 364 4.95 -12.46 -6.26
N LEU A 365 5.77 -13.24 -6.97
CA LEU A 365 5.63 -14.70 -7.03
C LEU A 365 5.99 -15.40 -5.70
N ASN A 366 6.78 -14.76 -4.85
CA ASN A 366 7.17 -15.24 -3.54
C ASN A 366 6.21 -14.80 -2.42
N CYS A 367 5.09 -14.13 -2.74
CA CYS A 367 4.14 -13.64 -1.74
C CYS A 367 3.15 -14.69 -1.22
N PHE A 368 3.18 -15.92 -1.75
CA PHE A 368 2.29 -17.01 -1.35
C PHE A 368 3.01 -18.36 -1.41
N GLU A 369 2.51 -19.36 -0.67
CA GLU A 369 3.00 -20.74 -0.75
C GLU A 369 2.39 -21.44 -1.97
N LYS A 370 3.22 -22.00 -2.86
CA LYS A 370 2.75 -22.60 -4.13
C LYS A 370 1.88 -23.85 -3.93
N ASP A 371 2.09 -24.61 -2.85
CA ASP A 371 1.55 -25.97 -2.69
C ASP A 371 0.64 -26.18 -1.46
N LYS A 372 0.24 -25.11 -0.75
CA LYS A 372 -0.68 -25.25 0.38
C LYS A 372 -2.13 -25.24 -0.13
N PRO A 373 -2.93 -26.31 0.07
CA PRO A 373 -4.38 -26.23 -0.13
C PRO A 373 -4.94 -25.19 0.85
N GLU A 374 -5.77 -24.27 0.35
CA GLU A 374 -6.39 -23.24 1.19
C GLU A 374 -7.27 -23.92 2.27
N SER A 375 -7.14 -23.46 3.51
CA SER A 375 -8.12 -23.76 4.54
C SER A 375 -9.42 -23.04 4.20
N PRO A 376 -10.58 -23.69 4.32
CA PRO A 376 -11.87 -23.17 3.89
C PRO A 376 -12.30 -21.88 4.60
#